data_AF-A0A7I8DKJ6-F1
#
_entry.id   AF-A0A7I8DKJ6-F1
#
_cell.length_a   1.000
_cell.length_b   1.000
_cell.length_c   1.000
_cell.angle_alpha   90.00
_cell.angle_beta   90.00
_cell.angle_gamma   90.00
#
_symmetry.space_group_name_H-M   'P 1'
#
loop_
_entity.id
_entity.type
_entity.pdbx_description
1 polymer ?
#
loop_
_entity_poly.entity_id
_entity_poly.type
_entity_poly.pdbx_seq_one_letter_code
_entity_poly.pdbx_strand_id
1 'polypeptide(L)'
;MVRKLNKYVDILRIELNDLINEINEHIDISHKEHSERVIKNFTYHGNLTIYEKQLEGIKQTLSLLEEISLSEYNSVNELVKDLSERMKVYFTTRGILEGGYHLTLSRIEDAKNYVLRTERNTRYSA
;
A
#
# COMPACT_ATOMS: atom_id res chain seq x y z
N MET A 1 -17.18 -16.40 -4.77
CA MET A 1 -16.25 -15.58 -5.57
C MET A 1 -16.23 -14.15 -5.04
N VAL A 2 -17.36 -13.43 -5.10
CA VAL A 2 -17.55 -12.06 -4.54
C VAL A 2 -17.05 -11.90 -3.09
N ARG A 3 -17.36 -12.85 -2.20
CA ARG A 3 -16.89 -12.82 -0.80
C ARG A 3 -15.36 -12.79 -0.65
N LYS A 4 -14.61 -13.42 -1.56
CA LYS A 4 -13.13 -13.45 -1.51
C LYS A 4 -12.54 -12.11 -1.94
N LEU A 5 -13.11 -11.52 -2.98
CA LEU A 5 -12.73 -10.21 -3.47
C LEU A 5 -13.00 -9.14 -2.40
N ASN A 6 -14.20 -9.15 -1.78
CA ASN A 6 -14.52 -8.25 -0.67
C ASN A 6 -13.51 -8.40 0.48
N LYS A 7 -13.26 -9.64 0.94
CA LYS A 7 -12.29 -9.89 2.02
C LYS A 7 -10.89 -9.38 1.68
N TYR A 8 -10.45 -9.56 0.43
CA TYR A 8 -9.17 -9.04 -0.03
C TYR A 8 -9.13 -7.51 0.02
N VAL A 9 -10.16 -6.84 -0.50
CA VAL A 9 -10.25 -5.38 -0.48
C VAL A 9 -10.26 -4.85 0.95
N ASP A 10 -11.04 -5.46 1.85
CA ASP A 10 -11.14 -5.02 3.24
C ASP A 10 -9.79 -5.13 3.95
N ILE A 11 -9.07 -6.24 3.76
CA ILE A 11 -7.73 -6.44 4.33
C ILE A 11 -6.74 -5.45 3.73
N LEU A 12 -6.75 -5.29 2.40
CA LEU A 12 -5.82 -4.37 1.74
C LEU A 12 -6.05 -2.92 2.18
N ARG A 13 -7.30 -2.50 2.39
CA ARG A 13 -7.60 -1.17 2.95
C ARG A 13 -6.97 -0.98 4.32
N ILE A 14 -7.02 -1.98 5.19
CA ILE A 14 -6.39 -1.93 6.52
C ILE A 14 -4.87 -1.80 6.34
N GLU A 15 -4.25 -2.70 5.57
CA GLU A 15 -2.79 -2.69 5.35
C GLU A 15 -2.27 -1.38 4.75
N LEU A 16 -3.01 -0.77 3.82
CA LEU A 16 -2.62 0.52 3.23
C LEU A 16 -2.78 1.68 4.23
N ASN A 17 -3.79 1.66 5.08
CA ASN A 17 -3.94 2.66 6.14
C ASN A 17 -2.86 2.50 7.22
N ASP A 18 -2.50 1.26 7.57
CA ASP A 18 -1.39 0.99 8.49
C ASP A 18 -0.07 1.51 7.90
N LEU A 19 0.18 1.28 6.61
CA LEU A 19 1.37 1.83 5.94
C LEU A 19 1.38 3.37 5.90
N ILE A 20 0.21 4.02 5.75
CA ILE A 20 0.10 5.48 5.86
C ILE A 20 0.50 5.94 7.27
N ASN A 21 0.02 5.24 8.30
CA ASN A 21 0.35 5.56 9.69
C ASN A 21 1.85 5.37 9.97
N GLU A 22 2.44 4.26 9.53
CA GLU A 22 3.89 3.99 9.63
C GLU A 22 4.72 5.14 9.03
N ILE A 23 4.33 5.66 7.86
CA ILE A 23 5.08 6.76 7.22
C ILE A 23 4.87 8.09 7.97
N ASN A 24 3.66 8.36 8.48
CA ASN A 24 3.43 9.54 9.31
C ASN A 24 4.28 9.51 10.59
N GLU A 25 4.46 8.34 11.21
CA GLU A 25 5.37 8.19 12.35
C GLU A 25 6.82 8.54 11.97
N HIS A 26 7.28 8.15 10.77
CA HIS A 26 8.61 8.54 10.28
C HIS A 26 8.76 10.04 10.01
N ILE A 27 7.69 10.70 9.57
CA ILE A 27 7.64 12.17 9.44
C ILE A 27 7.79 12.82 10.82
N ASP A 28 7.03 12.35 11.82
CA ASP A 28 7.08 12.86 13.19
C ASP A 28 8.47 12.66 13.82
N ILE A 29 9.10 11.50 13.58
CA ILE A 29 10.48 11.25 13.99
C ILE A 29 11.43 12.24 13.33
N SER A 30 11.30 12.50 12.03
CA SER A 30 12.15 13.47 11.33
C SER A 30 11.97 14.89 11.85
N HIS A 31 10.74 15.29 12.19
CA HIS A 31 10.48 16.57 12.85
C HIS A 31 11.18 16.65 14.21
N LYS A 32 11.07 15.60 15.02
CA LYS A 32 11.70 15.52 16.33
C LYS A 32 13.22 15.60 16.22
N GLU A 33 13.84 14.76 15.39
CA GLU A 33 15.29 14.72 15.19
C GLU A 33 15.84 16.05 14.66
N HIS A 34 15.08 16.75 13.80
CA HIS A 34 15.45 18.08 13.32
C HIS A 34 15.40 19.12 14.45
N SER A 35 14.33 19.10 15.26
CA SER A 35 14.16 20.01 16.40
C SER A 35 15.24 19.82 17.48
N GLU A 36 15.67 18.57 17.69
CA GLU A 36 16.74 18.17 18.61
C GLU A 36 18.15 18.37 18.02
N ARG A 37 18.25 18.87 16.78
CA ARG A 37 19.50 19.10 16.03
C ARG A 37 20.32 17.82 15.81
N VAL A 38 19.67 16.66 15.82
CA VAL A 38 20.27 15.36 15.49
C VAL A 38 20.57 15.27 14.00
N ILE A 39 19.63 15.75 13.17
CA ILE A 39 19.78 15.81 11.71
C ILE A 39 19.87 17.25 11.21
N LYS A 40 20.59 17.46 10.11
CA LYS A 40 20.76 18.77 9.45
C LYS A 40 19.57 19.05 8.52
N ASN A 41 19.35 20.33 8.20
CA ASN A 41 18.26 20.78 7.32
C ASN A 41 18.17 20.00 5.99
N PHE A 42 19.30 19.72 5.34
CA PHE A 42 19.29 19.00 4.07
C PHE A 42 18.77 17.56 4.22
N THR A 43 19.15 16.87 5.30
CA THR A 43 18.66 15.52 5.61
C THR A 43 17.18 15.55 5.93
N TYR A 44 16.76 16.50 6.76
CA TYR A 44 15.37 16.69 7.13
C TYR A 44 14.46 16.93 5.92
N HIS A 45 14.79 17.88 5.04
CA HIS A 45 14.00 18.13 3.84
C HIS A 45 14.05 16.98 2.83
N GLY A 46 15.19 16.28 2.74
CA GLY A 46 15.31 15.06 1.93
C GLY A 46 14.35 13.98 2.42
N ASN A 47 14.33 13.71 3.73
CA ASN A 47 13.43 12.75 4.35
C ASN A 47 11.96 13.11 4.11
N LEU A 48 11.56 14.36 4.38
CA LEU A 48 10.18 14.80 4.16
C LEU A 48 9.75 14.62 2.71
N THR A 49 10.59 15.02 1.75
CA THR A 49 10.30 14.87 0.31
C THR A 49 10.07 13.39 -0.05
N ILE A 50 10.86 12.48 0.54
CA ILE A 50 10.71 11.03 0.32
C ILE A 50 9.36 10.55 0.88
N TYR A 51 9.07 10.88 2.14
CA TYR A 51 7.85 10.42 2.82
C TYR A 51 6.57 10.98 2.19
N GLU A 52 6.56 12.26 1.82
CA GLU A 52 5.42 12.89 1.15
C GLU A 52 5.09 12.19 -0.17
N LYS A 53 6.10 11.89 -0.99
CA LYS A 53 5.92 11.15 -2.24
C LYS A 53 5.42 9.73 -2.02
N GLN A 54 5.90 9.06 -0.98
CA GLN A 54 5.42 7.71 -0.63
C GLN A 54 3.95 7.75 -0.20
N LEU A 55 3.58 8.71 0.67
CA LEU A 55 2.19 8.91 1.08
C LEU A 55 1.27 9.19 -0.10
N GLU A 56 1.69 10.03 -1.05
CA GLU A 56 0.93 10.31 -2.27
C GLU A 56 0.64 9.02 -3.06
N GLY A 57 1.66 8.19 -3.28
CA GLY A 57 1.50 6.91 -3.97
C GLY A 57 0.56 5.93 -3.27
N ILE A 58 0.66 5.83 -1.93
CA ILE A 58 -0.19 4.93 -1.14
C ILE A 58 -1.65 5.43 -1.13
N LYS A 59 -1.87 6.73 -0.92
CA LYS A 59 -3.22 7.33 -0.96
C LYS A 59 -3.86 7.16 -2.32
N GLN A 60 -3.12 7.31 -3.41
CA GLN A 60 -3.65 7.03 -4.74
C GLN A 60 -4.02 5.55 -4.91
N THR A 61 -3.19 4.63 -4.38
CA THR A 61 -3.50 3.20 -4.44
C THR A 61 -4.80 2.88 -3.70
N LEU A 62 -5.04 3.55 -2.57
CA LEU A 62 -6.31 3.48 -1.85
C LEU A 62 -7.48 4.02 -2.71
N SER A 63 -7.33 5.18 -3.35
CA SER A 63 -8.36 5.72 -4.26
C SER A 63 -8.65 4.76 -5.43
N LEU A 64 -7.63 4.17 -6.05
CA LEU A 64 -7.81 3.17 -7.11
C LEU A 64 -8.62 1.96 -6.60
N LEU A 65 -8.36 1.51 -5.38
CA LEU A 65 -9.08 0.42 -4.76
C LEU A 65 -10.57 0.73 -4.51
N GLU A 66 -10.90 2.00 -4.25
CA GLU A 66 -12.28 2.47 -4.06
C GLU A 66 -13.04 2.62 -5.38
N GLU A 67 -12.34 2.93 -6.47
CA GLU A 67 -12.91 3.08 -7.82
C GLU A 67 -13.17 1.74 -8.52
N ILE A 68 -12.53 0.65 -8.07
CA ILE A 68 -12.64 -0.65 -8.71
C ILE A 68 -14.02 -1.31 -8.46
N SER A 69 -14.65 -1.74 -9.55
CA SER A 69 -15.87 -2.54 -9.50
C SER A 69 -15.55 -4.04 -9.37
N LEU A 70 -15.78 -4.60 -8.17
CA LEU A 70 -15.45 -6.01 -7.89
C LEU A 70 -16.22 -7.03 -8.74
N SER A 71 -17.33 -6.64 -9.38
CA SER A 71 -18.06 -7.52 -10.29
C SER A 71 -17.31 -7.81 -11.59
N GLU A 72 -16.27 -7.03 -11.91
CA GLU A 72 -15.48 -7.18 -13.14
C GLU A 72 -14.41 -8.27 -13.05
N TYR A 73 -14.19 -8.87 -11.87
CA TYR A 73 -13.08 -9.80 -11.62
C TYR A 73 -13.59 -11.18 -11.22
N ASN A 74 -12.97 -12.23 -11.77
CA ASN A 74 -13.29 -13.62 -11.44
C ASN A 74 -12.42 -14.16 -10.30
N SER A 75 -11.30 -13.51 -10.01
CA SER A 75 -10.37 -13.96 -8.98
C SER A 75 -9.59 -12.82 -8.32
N VAL A 76 -9.09 -13.08 -7.10
CA VAL A 76 -8.19 -12.15 -6.40
C VAL A 76 -6.92 -11.90 -7.21
N ASN A 77 -6.43 -12.90 -7.97
CA ASN A 77 -5.24 -12.74 -8.80
C ASN A 77 -5.45 -11.75 -9.95
N GLU A 78 -6.63 -11.76 -10.59
CA GLU A 78 -6.98 -10.81 -11.64
C GLU A 78 -7.06 -9.39 -11.09
N LEU A 79 -7.73 -9.22 -9.94
CA LEU A 79 -7.83 -7.93 -9.25
C LEU A 79 -6.44 -7.39 -8.86
N VAL A 80 -5.60 -8.22 -8.24
CA VAL A 80 -4.24 -7.85 -7.84
C VAL A 80 -3.40 -7.40 -9.03
N LYS A 81 -3.51 -8.12 -10.16
CA LYS A 81 -2.78 -7.79 -11.37
C LYS A 81 -3.18 -6.42 -11.90
N ASP A 82 -4.48 -6.18 -12.08
CA ASP A 82 -4.99 -4.88 -12.58
C ASP A 82 -4.62 -3.74 -11.63
N LEU A 83 -4.83 -3.91 -10.32
CA LEU A 83 -4.45 -2.91 -9.32
C LEU A 83 -2.94 -2.59 -9.38
N SER A 84 -2.09 -3.61 -9.48
CA SER A 84 -0.64 -3.44 -9.55
C SER A 84 -0.21 -2.71 -10.82
N GLU A 85 -0.85 -3.00 -11.95
CA GLU A 85 -0.58 -2.32 -13.24
C GLU A 85 -0.98 -0.84 -13.17
N ARG A 86 -2.18 -0.51 -12.65
CA ARG A 86 -2.63 0.87 -12.45
C ARG A 86 -1.76 1.63 -11.46
N MET A 87 -1.42 0.99 -10.35
CA MET A 87 -0.50 1.54 -9.34
C MET A 87 0.86 1.85 -9.98
N LYS A 88 1.44 0.91 -10.73
CA LYS A 88 2.76 1.10 -11.37
C LYS A 88 2.78 2.32 -12.28
N VAL A 89 1.73 2.55 -13.08
CA VAL A 89 1.63 3.73 -13.95
C VAL A 89 1.67 5.01 -13.11
N TYR A 90 0.99 5.05 -11.98
CA TYR A 90 0.99 6.23 -11.12
C TYR A 90 2.37 6.49 -10.50
N PHE A 91 3.01 5.45 -9.96
CA PHE A 91 4.32 5.57 -9.33
C PHE A 91 5.40 6.01 -10.34
N THR A 92 5.37 5.52 -11.58
CA THR A 92 6.36 5.89 -12.61
C THR A 92 6.11 7.29 -13.18
N THR A 93 4.86 7.68 -13.41
CA THR A 93 4.54 8.98 -14.05
C THR A 93 4.76 10.18 -13.14
N ARG A 94 4.65 10.02 -11.81
CA ARG A 94 4.87 11.10 -10.85
C ARG A 94 6.28 11.18 -10.27
N GLY A 95 7.20 10.32 -10.75
CA GLY A 95 8.54 10.24 -10.19
C GLY A 95 8.50 9.93 -8.69
N ILE A 96 7.54 9.08 -8.28
CA ILE A 96 7.49 8.53 -6.93
C ILE A 96 8.63 7.51 -6.84
N LEU A 97 9.34 7.54 -5.72
CA LEU A 97 10.54 6.74 -5.52
C LEU A 97 10.20 5.25 -5.56
N GLU A 98 11.08 4.48 -6.20
CA GLU A 98 10.96 3.03 -6.36
C GLU A 98 10.72 2.30 -5.02
N GLY A 99 11.31 2.80 -3.92
CA GLY A 99 11.08 2.26 -2.59
C GLY A 99 9.61 2.33 -2.14
N GLY A 100 8.91 3.44 -2.42
CA GLY A 100 7.48 3.56 -2.10
C GLY A 100 6.62 2.58 -2.89
N TYR A 101 6.97 2.34 -4.16
CA TYR A 101 6.28 1.38 -5.01
C TYR A 101 6.40 -0.03 -4.45
N HIS A 102 7.62 -0.47 -4.10
CA HIS A 102 7.85 -1.81 -3.58
C HIS A 102 7.21 -2.04 -2.21
N LEU A 103 7.20 -1.03 -1.33
CA LEU A 103 6.49 -1.10 -0.05
C LEU A 103 4.98 -1.31 -0.25
N THR A 104 4.38 -0.53 -1.14
CA THR A 104 2.94 -0.63 -1.44
C THR A 104 2.61 -1.98 -2.10
N LEU A 105 3.45 -2.44 -3.04
CA LEU A 105 3.31 -3.72 -3.70
C LEU A 105 3.40 -4.90 -2.71
N SER A 106 4.28 -4.84 -1.72
CA SER A 106 4.36 -5.87 -0.68
C SER A 106 3.03 -6.03 0.04
N ARG A 107 2.37 -4.93 0.43
CA ARG A 107 1.07 -4.97 1.12
C ARG A 107 -0.02 -5.60 0.24
N ILE A 108 -0.04 -5.26 -1.06
CA ILE A 108 -0.93 -5.88 -2.06
C ILE A 108 -0.74 -7.39 -2.11
N GLU A 109 0.51 -7.85 -2.16
CA GLU A 109 0.88 -9.25 -2.27
C GLU A 109 0.61 -10.03 -0.97
N ASP A 110 0.89 -9.45 0.17
CA ASP A 110 0.68 -10.04 1.49
C ASP A 110 -0.82 -10.22 1.79
N ALA A 111 -1.65 -9.23 1.47
CA ALA A 111 -3.11 -9.33 1.57
C ALA A 111 -3.65 -10.47 0.68
N LYS A 112 -3.17 -10.59 -0.56
CA LYS A 112 -3.52 -11.69 -1.47
C LYS A 112 -3.14 -13.03 -0.85
N ASN A 113 -1.89 -13.17 -0.41
CA ASN A 113 -1.37 -14.40 0.17
C ASN A 113 -2.17 -14.83 1.41
N TYR A 114 -2.52 -13.89 2.28
CA TYR A 114 -3.36 -14.15 3.45
C TYR A 114 -4.74 -14.71 3.07
N VAL A 115 -5.44 -14.07 2.12
CA VAL A 115 -6.77 -14.52 1.66
C VAL A 115 -6.69 -15.91 1.02
N LEU A 116 -5.66 -16.16 0.19
CA LEU A 116 -5.49 -17.46 -0.46
C LEU A 116 -5.09 -18.59 0.51
N ARG A 117 -4.30 -18.30 1.55
CA ARG A 117 -3.88 -19.28 2.56
C ARG A 117 -5.00 -19.66 3.51
N THR A 118 -5.75 -18.67 4.02
CA THR A 118 -6.85 -18.92 4.98
C THR A 118 -7.94 -19.82 4.41
N GLU A 119 -8.10 -19.86 3.09
CA GLU A 119 -9.05 -20.70 2.36
C GLU A 119 -8.56 -22.15 2.11
N ARG A 120 -7.24 -22.38 2.10
CA ARG A 120 -6.71 -23.75 2.01
C ARG A 120 -6.99 -24.51 3.29
N ASN A 121 -6.89 -23.83 4.43
CA ASN A 121 -7.08 -24.45 5.74
C ASN A 121 -8.55 -24.78 6.04
N THR A 122 -9.52 -24.02 5.52
CA THR A 122 -10.95 -24.32 5.72
C THR A 122 -11.46 -25.50 4.89
N ARG A 123 -10.76 -25.91 3.83
CA ARG A 123 -11.14 -27.09 3.02
C ARG A 123 -10.79 -28.44 3.65
N TYR A 124 -9.98 -28.46 4.71
CA TYR A 124 -9.59 -29.68 5.43
C TYR A 124 -10.24 -29.81 6.82
N SER A 125 -11.21 -28.94 7.14
CA SER A 125 -11.91 -28.93 8.45
C SER A 125 -13.43 -29.13 8.32
N ALA A 126 -13.90 -29.63 7.17
CA ALA A 126 -15.29 -30.00 6.91
C ALA A 126 -15.33 -31.47 6.48
#